data_AF-A0A956FG24-F1
#
_entry.id   AF-A0A956FG24-F1
#
_cell.length_a   1.000
_cell.length_b   1.000
_cell.length_c   1.000
_cell.angle_alpha   90.00
_cell.angle_beta   90.00
_cell.angle_gamma   90.00
#
_symmetry.space_group_name_H-M   'P 1'
#
loop_
_entity.id
_entity.type
_entity.pdbx_description
1 polymer ?
#
loop_
_entity_poly.entity_id
_entity_poly.type
_entity_poly.pdbx_seq_one_letter_code
_entity_poly.pdbx_strand_id
1 'polypeptide(L)'
;MVIATVCGSWLTVSAARSRRARARRQRTRRRLEQLHVDLPLDVRHLTPSLGKLAVQARVVRLVLETPLQRFLDTPLRETPWGRRERCDDYDLAVVEARRALWEWLGAVDRLDRGDQALLQQLGLGVRRLRVTLRQPGVFERTDDVFEETLVPVAPDPELVTSVLCEAMVDLRRFEVALLLHRPDPYR
;
A
#
# COMPACT_ATOMS: atom_id res chain seq x y z
N MET A 1 -48.08 28.30 1.04
CA MET A 1 -47.60 27.15 1.83
C MET A 1 -46.78 26.26 0.90
N VAL A 2 -45.45 26.31 0.97
CA VAL A 2 -44.55 25.53 0.09
C VAL A 2 -43.56 24.78 0.99
N ILE A 3 -43.83 23.50 1.25
CA ILE A 3 -42.92 22.58 1.94
C ILE A 3 -42.86 21.32 1.09
N ALA A 4 -42.18 21.36 -0.06
CA ALA A 4 -41.98 20.17 -0.89
C ALA A 4 -40.88 20.36 -1.95
N THR A 5 -39.63 20.66 -1.55
CA THR A 5 -38.52 20.59 -2.53
C THR A 5 -37.14 20.30 -1.92
N VAL A 6 -37.01 20.22 -0.60
CA VAL A 6 -35.70 20.00 0.04
C VAL A 6 -35.39 18.51 0.20
N CYS A 7 -36.36 17.60 0.36
CA CYS A 7 -36.07 16.17 0.62
C CYS A 7 -35.45 15.39 -0.57
N GLY A 8 -35.69 15.78 -1.83
CA GLY A 8 -35.21 15.04 -2.99
C GLY A 8 -33.71 15.16 -3.25
N SER A 9 -33.09 16.28 -2.85
CA SER A 9 -31.67 16.56 -3.08
C SER A 9 -30.76 15.81 -2.09
N TRP A 10 -31.15 15.64 -0.83
CA TRP A 10 -30.34 14.93 0.17
C TRP A 10 -30.32 13.40 -0.06
N LEU A 11 -31.42 12.82 -0.53
CA LEU A 11 -31.51 11.40 -0.88
C LEU A 11 -30.66 11.06 -2.12
N THR A 12 -30.64 11.94 -3.11
CA THR A 12 -29.82 11.75 -4.33
C THR A 12 -28.32 11.95 -4.06
N VAL A 13 -27.95 12.95 -3.24
CA VAL A 13 -26.55 13.21 -2.83
C VAL A 13 -26.00 12.06 -1.97
N SER A 14 -26.76 11.57 -1.00
CA SER A 14 -26.34 10.42 -0.17
C SER A 14 -26.22 9.14 -0.99
N ALA A 15 -27.18 8.86 -1.89
CA ALA A 15 -27.11 7.72 -2.80
C ALA A 15 -25.93 7.82 -3.79
N ALA A 16 -25.59 9.01 -4.28
CA ALA A 16 -24.42 9.24 -5.12
C ALA A 16 -23.12 9.01 -4.35
N ARG A 17 -23.01 9.49 -3.11
CA ARG A 17 -21.86 9.26 -2.23
C ARG A 17 -21.65 7.78 -1.92
N SER A 18 -22.72 7.06 -1.57
CA SER A 18 -22.65 5.61 -1.33
C SER A 18 -22.29 4.83 -2.59
N ARG A 19 -22.80 5.21 -3.77
CA ARG A 19 -22.40 4.59 -5.06
C ARG A 19 -20.92 4.79 -5.36
N ARG A 20 -20.39 6.01 -5.17
CA ARG A 20 -18.96 6.30 -5.35
C ARG A 20 -18.10 5.49 -4.37
N ALA A 21 -18.48 5.42 -3.10
CA ALA A 21 -17.75 4.64 -2.09
C ALA A 21 -17.71 3.14 -2.45
N ARG A 22 -18.84 2.55 -2.89
CA ARG A 22 -18.90 1.15 -3.34
C ARG A 22 -18.04 0.91 -4.59
N ALA A 23 -18.12 1.80 -5.58
CA ALA A 23 -17.31 1.70 -6.80
C ALA A 23 -15.80 1.77 -6.49
N ARG A 24 -15.39 2.65 -5.57
CA ARG A 24 -14.00 2.74 -5.07
C ARG A 24 -13.55 1.42 -4.45
N ARG A 25 -14.33 0.87 -3.50
CA ARG A 25 -14.02 -0.42 -2.87
C ARG A 25 -13.90 -1.57 -3.87
N GLN A 26 -14.81 -1.63 -4.84
CA GLN A 26 -14.74 -2.66 -5.88
C GLN A 26 -13.46 -2.54 -6.71
N ARG A 27 -13.03 -1.31 -7.03
CA ARG A 27 -11.77 -1.07 -7.76
C ARG A 27 -10.56 -1.49 -6.92
N THR A 28 -10.51 -1.11 -5.65
CA THR A 28 -9.43 -1.49 -4.73
C THR A 28 -9.36 -3.00 -4.58
N ARG A 29 -10.50 -3.68 -4.34
CA ARG A 29 -10.58 -5.14 -4.25
C ARG A 29 -10.06 -5.82 -5.51
N ARG A 30 -10.50 -5.38 -6.70
CA ARG A 30 -10.00 -5.91 -7.99
C ARG A 30 -8.50 -5.69 -8.16
N ARG A 31 -7.96 -4.54 -7.74
CA ARG A 31 -6.52 -4.27 -7.77
C ARG A 31 -5.76 -5.23 -6.86
N LEU A 32 -6.24 -5.45 -5.63
CA LEU A 32 -5.62 -6.38 -4.69
C LEU A 32 -5.64 -7.82 -5.21
N GLU A 33 -6.76 -8.28 -5.77
CA GLU A 33 -6.88 -9.59 -6.40
C GLU A 33 -5.83 -9.79 -7.51
N GLN A 34 -5.58 -8.76 -8.34
CA GLN A 34 -4.56 -8.79 -9.40
C GLN A 34 -3.12 -8.77 -8.88
N LEU A 35 -2.90 -8.28 -7.66
CA LEU A 35 -1.58 -8.21 -7.02
C LEU A 35 -1.20 -9.49 -6.28
N HIS A 36 -2.13 -10.44 -6.17
CA HIS A 36 -1.82 -11.75 -5.65
C HIS A 36 -0.80 -12.47 -6.56
N VAL A 37 0.11 -13.21 -5.94
CA VAL A 37 1.18 -13.95 -6.64
C VAL A 37 1.14 -15.37 -6.13
N ASP A 38 0.68 -16.29 -6.98
CA ASP A 38 0.65 -17.73 -6.68
C ASP A 38 1.96 -18.44 -7.02
N LEU A 39 3.06 -17.70 -7.18
CA LEU A 39 4.36 -18.29 -7.48
C LEU A 39 4.95 -18.91 -6.20
N PRO A 40 5.41 -20.17 -6.24
CA PRO A 40 6.10 -20.78 -5.11
C PRO A 40 7.36 -19.97 -4.76
N LEU A 41 7.58 -19.75 -3.47
CA LEU A 41 8.74 -19.02 -2.96
C LEU A 41 9.98 -19.93 -2.94
N ASP A 42 10.43 -20.38 -4.11
CA ASP A 42 11.67 -21.15 -4.24
C ASP A 42 12.87 -20.22 -4.48
N VAL A 43 13.66 -20.00 -3.44
CA VAL A 43 14.83 -19.10 -3.47
C VAL A 43 16.17 -19.83 -3.45
N ARG A 44 16.18 -21.17 -3.56
CA ARG A 44 17.41 -21.99 -3.42
C ARG A 44 18.45 -21.74 -4.50
N HIS A 45 18.02 -21.18 -5.63
CA HIS A 45 18.86 -20.84 -6.77
C HIS A 45 19.47 -19.43 -6.68
N LEU A 46 19.08 -18.65 -5.66
CA LEU A 46 19.58 -17.30 -5.42
C LEU A 46 20.68 -17.31 -4.35
N THR A 47 21.49 -16.25 -4.32
CA THR A 47 22.37 -16.00 -3.18
C THR A 47 21.54 -15.84 -1.89
N PRO A 48 22.08 -16.16 -0.70
CA PRO A 48 21.34 -16.03 0.55
C PRO A 48 20.78 -14.62 0.79
N SER A 49 21.48 -13.58 0.34
CA SER A 49 21.06 -12.17 0.45
C SER A 49 19.87 -11.86 -0.46
N LEU A 50 19.91 -12.26 -1.73
CA LEU A 50 18.81 -12.08 -2.67
C LEU A 50 17.58 -12.93 -2.31
N GLY A 51 17.80 -14.16 -1.83
CA GLY A 51 16.73 -15.01 -1.34
C GLY A 51 15.99 -14.37 -0.16
N LYS A 52 16.73 -13.81 0.80
CA LYS A 52 16.14 -13.02 1.91
C LYS A 52 15.36 -11.81 1.39
N LEU A 53 15.91 -11.07 0.42
CA LEU A 53 15.22 -9.91 -0.15
C LEU A 53 13.94 -10.27 -0.90
N ALA A 54 13.90 -11.39 -1.62
CA ALA A 54 12.69 -11.87 -2.29
C ALA A 54 11.60 -12.25 -1.26
N VAL A 55 11.98 -12.97 -0.20
CA VAL A 55 11.09 -13.30 0.93
C VAL A 55 10.58 -12.02 1.59
N GLN A 56 11.47 -11.07 1.90
CA GLN A 56 11.10 -9.80 2.52
C GLN A 56 10.20 -8.97 1.61
N ALA A 57 10.43 -8.93 0.29
CA ALA A 57 9.56 -8.22 -0.64
C ALA A 57 8.11 -8.74 -0.59
N ARG A 58 7.93 -10.07 -0.50
CA ARG A 58 6.62 -10.69 -0.30
C ARG A 58 6.00 -10.28 1.04
N VAL A 59 6.78 -10.31 2.13
CA VAL A 59 6.31 -9.88 3.46
C VAL A 59 5.89 -8.41 3.44
N VAL A 60 6.71 -7.51 2.89
CA VAL A 60 6.36 -6.09 2.78
C VAL A 60 5.09 -5.92 1.97
N ARG A 61 4.92 -6.63 0.84
CA ARG A 61 3.68 -6.58 0.05
C ARG A 61 2.44 -6.94 0.88
N LEU A 62 2.53 -7.97 1.74
CA LEU A 62 1.46 -8.35 2.65
C LEU A 62 1.21 -7.27 3.73
N VAL A 63 2.26 -6.66 4.28
CA VAL A 63 2.12 -5.55 5.24
C VAL A 63 1.47 -4.32 4.59
N LEU A 64 1.83 -3.99 3.34
CA LEU A 64 1.19 -2.90 2.58
C LEU A 64 -0.29 -3.20 2.25
N GLU A 65 -0.69 -4.47 2.26
CA GLU A 65 -2.08 -4.87 2.03
C GLU A 65 -2.97 -4.55 3.24
N THR A 66 -2.43 -4.63 4.47
CA THR A 66 -3.15 -4.37 5.73
C THR A 66 -3.93 -3.05 5.73
N PRO A 67 -3.33 -1.86 5.47
CA PRO A 67 -4.08 -0.59 5.44
C PRO A 67 -5.17 -0.58 4.36
N LEU A 68 -4.99 -1.30 3.24
CA LEU A 68 -5.98 -1.41 2.17
C LEU A 68 -7.16 -2.30 2.59
N GLN A 69 -6.91 -3.40 3.29
CA GLN A 69 -7.95 -4.26 3.85
C GLN A 69 -8.78 -3.50 4.90
N ARG A 70 -8.13 -2.77 5.82
CA ARG A 70 -8.81 -1.95 6.83
C ARG A 70 -9.71 -0.87 6.21
N PHE A 71 -9.27 -0.27 5.10
CA PHE A 71 -10.12 0.65 4.31
C PHE A 71 -11.35 -0.06 3.71
N LEU A 72 -11.20 -1.29 3.21
CA LEU A 72 -12.30 -2.06 2.63
C LEU A 72 -13.34 -2.49 3.68
N ASP A 73 -12.89 -2.87 4.87
CA ASP A 73 -13.70 -3.42 5.96
C ASP A 73 -14.53 -2.37 6.70
N THR A 74 -14.31 -1.10 6.42
CA THR A 74 -15.01 0.03 7.03
C THR A 74 -16.54 -0.05 6.81
N PRO A 75 -17.43 -0.19 7.81
CA PRO A 75 -18.87 -0.02 7.64
C PRO A 75 -19.29 1.31 6.98
N LEU A 76 -20.30 1.24 6.10
CA LEU A 76 -20.87 2.40 5.39
C LEU A 76 -21.72 3.31 6.31
N ARG A 77 -22.10 2.82 7.49
CA ARG A 77 -22.80 3.56 8.55
C ARG A 77 -22.11 3.20 9.86
N GLU A 78 -21.48 4.16 10.49
CA GLU A 78 -20.75 3.95 11.73
C GLU A 78 -21.01 5.08 12.73
N THR A 79 -20.97 4.71 14.01
CA THR A 79 -20.99 5.65 15.12
C THR A 79 -19.70 6.49 15.15
N PRO A 80 -19.72 7.69 15.76
CA PRO A 80 -18.52 8.52 15.88
C PRO A 80 -17.36 7.86 16.63
N TRP A 81 -17.62 7.00 17.62
CA TRP A 81 -16.59 6.31 18.39
C TRP A 81 -15.90 5.18 17.60
N GLY A 82 -16.67 4.37 16.86
CA GLY A 82 -16.10 3.36 15.97
C GLY A 82 -15.22 4.00 14.88
N ARG A 83 -15.54 5.24 14.48
CA ARG A 83 -14.72 5.98 13.52
C ARG A 83 -13.33 6.30 14.07
N ARG A 84 -13.23 6.70 15.34
CA ARG A 84 -11.97 7.08 15.97
C ARG A 84 -11.02 5.90 16.13
N GLU A 85 -11.52 4.80 16.72
CA GLU A 85 -10.73 3.58 16.91
C GLU A 85 -10.17 3.04 15.58
N ARG A 86 -10.95 3.10 14.50
CA ARG A 86 -10.47 2.71 13.18
C ARG A 86 -9.47 3.68 12.55
N CYS A 87 -9.58 4.96 12.83
CA CYS A 87 -8.56 5.92 12.40
C CYS A 87 -7.23 5.57 13.07
N ASP A 88 -7.25 5.24 14.37
CA ASP A 88 -6.05 4.81 15.09
C ASP A 88 -5.48 3.49 14.50
N ASP A 89 -6.32 2.49 14.23
CA ASP A 89 -5.93 1.23 13.58
C ASP A 89 -5.35 1.45 12.16
N TYR A 90 -5.96 2.35 11.40
CA TYR A 90 -5.51 2.68 10.04
C TYR A 90 -4.16 3.38 10.07
N ASP A 91 -3.99 4.36 10.96
CA ASP A 91 -2.73 5.07 11.15
C ASP A 91 -1.60 4.12 11.56
N LEU A 92 -1.89 3.19 12.47
CA LEU A 92 -0.95 2.13 12.87
C LEU A 92 -0.54 1.30 11.65
N ALA A 93 -1.50 0.84 10.84
CA ALA A 93 -1.22 0.05 9.64
C ALA A 93 -0.39 0.83 8.60
N VAL A 94 -0.60 2.14 8.46
CA VAL A 94 0.20 3.01 7.58
C VAL A 94 1.63 3.18 8.11
N VAL A 95 1.80 3.33 9.42
CA VAL A 95 3.12 3.41 10.06
C VAL A 95 3.90 2.10 9.89
N GLU A 96 3.24 0.96 10.08
CA GLU A 96 3.83 -0.37 9.86
C GLU A 96 4.23 -0.57 8.39
N ALA A 97 3.36 -0.17 7.45
CA ALA A 97 3.63 -0.19 6.02
C ALA A 97 4.87 0.66 5.65
N ARG A 98 4.96 1.89 6.18
CA ARG A 98 6.12 2.78 6.00
C ARG A 98 7.39 2.11 6.51
N ARG A 99 7.35 1.60 7.73
CA ARG A 99 8.49 0.97 8.41
C ARG A 99 8.98 -0.24 7.62
N ALA A 100 8.08 -1.14 7.25
CA ALA A 100 8.41 -2.34 6.48
C ALA A 100 9.08 -1.98 5.14
N LEU A 101 8.55 -0.98 4.43
CA LEU A 101 9.13 -0.53 3.17
C LEU A 101 10.52 0.10 3.37
N TRP A 102 10.70 0.92 4.41
CA TRP A 102 12.00 1.52 4.73
C TRP A 102 13.06 0.47 5.09
N GLU A 103 12.70 -0.50 5.95
CA GLU A 103 13.60 -1.58 6.35
C GLU A 103 14.04 -2.43 5.16
N TRP A 104 13.10 -2.73 4.25
CA TRP A 104 13.41 -3.46 3.02
C TRP A 104 14.31 -2.66 2.07
N LEU A 105 14.05 -1.36 1.88
CA LEU A 105 14.93 -0.49 1.10
C LEU A 105 16.34 -0.44 1.71
N GLY A 106 16.46 -0.38 3.03
CA GLY A 106 17.74 -0.46 3.73
C GLY A 106 18.42 -1.83 3.64
N ALA A 107 17.68 -2.91 3.40
CA ALA A 107 18.26 -4.21 3.08
C ALA A 107 18.83 -4.26 1.66
N VAL A 108 18.16 -3.62 0.69
CA VAL A 108 18.68 -3.46 -0.68
C VAL A 108 19.98 -2.65 -0.69
N ASP A 109 20.07 -1.59 0.09
CA ASP A 109 21.28 -0.75 0.17
C ASP A 109 22.49 -1.48 0.78
N ARG A 110 22.24 -2.54 1.57
CA ARG A 110 23.27 -3.37 2.21
C ARG A 110 23.71 -4.58 1.39
N LEU A 111 23.15 -4.78 0.20
CA LEU A 111 23.61 -5.83 -0.71
C LEU A 111 25.08 -5.62 -1.08
N ASP A 112 25.77 -6.73 -1.37
CA ASP A 112 27.11 -6.66 -1.94
C ASP A 112 27.08 -6.14 -3.39
N ARG A 113 28.25 -5.85 -3.95
CA ARG A 113 28.36 -5.31 -5.31
C ARG A 113 27.86 -6.28 -6.39
N GLY A 114 27.98 -7.59 -6.16
CA GLY A 114 27.56 -8.60 -7.11
C GLY A 114 26.04 -8.67 -7.24
N ASP A 115 25.35 -8.76 -6.11
CA ASP A 115 23.90 -8.73 -6.03
C ASP A 115 23.34 -7.40 -6.53
N GLN A 116 23.98 -6.26 -6.20
CA GLN A 116 23.59 -4.96 -6.75
C GLN A 116 23.72 -4.91 -8.27
N ALA A 117 24.81 -5.44 -8.84
CA ALA A 117 25.00 -5.51 -10.29
C ALA A 117 23.93 -6.38 -10.96
N LEU A 118 23.58 -7.52 -10.34
CA LEU A 118 22.51 -8.38 -10.84
C LEU A 118 21.16 -7.65 -10.84
N LEU A 119 20.81 -6.95 -9.75
CA LEU A 119 19.57 -6.16 -9.70
C LEU A 119 19.52 -5.12 -10.82
N GLN A 120 20.64 -4.46 -11.13
CA GLN A 120 20.71 -3.51 -12.26
C GLN A 120 20.53 -4.21 -13.61
N GLN A 121 21.16 -5.37 -13.83
CA GLN A 121 21.00 -6.16 -15.06
C GLN A 121 19.55 -6.61 -15.27
N LEU A 122 18.85 -6.95 -14.20
CA LEU A 122 17.43 -7.30 -14.22
C LEU A 122 16.50 -6.08 -14.32
N GLY A 123 17.03 -4.86 -14.34
CA GLY A 123 16.25 -3.62 -14.36
C GLY A 123 15.45 -3.38 -13.06
N LEU A 124 15.85 -4.00 -11.95
CA LEU A 124 15.17 -3.97 -10.67
C LEU A 124 15.56 -2.75 -9.82
N GLY A 125 15.26 -1.56 -10.37
CA GLY A 125 15.49 -0.30 -9.70
C GLY A 125 14.47 -0.01 -8.60
N VAL A 126 14.95 0.27 -7.37
CA VAL A 126 14.08 0.62 -6.22
C VAL A 126 13.77 2.12 -6.11
N ARG A 127 14.16 2.93 -7.09
CA ARG A 127 14.00 4.39 -7.07
C ARG A 127 12.54 4.81 -6.88
N ARG A 128 11.60 4.15 -7.55
CA ARG A 128 10.16 4.46 -7.43
C ARG A 128 9.67 4.27 -6.00
N LEU A 129 10.03 3.15 -5.38
CA LEU A 129 9.70 2.85 -3.97
C LEU A 129 10.31 3.87 -2.99
N ARG A 130 11.52 4.38 -3.27
CA ARG A 130 12.11 5.48 -2.47
C ARG A 130 11.32 6.78 -2.60
N VAL A 131 10.82 7.10 -3.79
CA VAL A 131 9.97 8.28 -4.02
C VAL A 131 8.64 8.11 -3.29
N THR A 132 8.00 6.94 -3.40
CA THR A 132 6.77 6.60 -2.70
C THR A 132 6.87 6.82 -1.19
N LEU A 133 7.97 6.38 -0.56
CA LEU A 133 8.14 6.54 0.88
C LEU A 133 8.19 8.02 1.34
N ARG A 134 8.60 8.93 0.46
CA ARG A 134 8.71 10.37 0.74
C ARG A 134 7.52 11.16 0.19
N GLN A 135 6.48 10.47 -0.28
CA GLN A 135 5.34 11.13 -0.89
C GLN A 135 4.47 11.77 0.20
N PRO A 136 4.22 13.10 0.12
CA PRO A 136 3.40 13.80 1.11
C PRO A 136 1.98 13.25 1.17
N GLY A 137 1.41 13.20 2.37
CA GLY A 137 0.04 12.74 2.61
C GLY A 137 -0.20 11.23 2.43
N VAL A 138 0.86 10.41 2.30
CA VAL A 138 0.75 8.94 2.21
C VAL A 138 1.14 8.24 3.50
N PHE A 139 2.32 8.56 4.02
CA PHE A 139 2.91 7.94 5.21
C PHE A 139 3.15 8.94 6.36
N GLU A 140 2.63 10.15 6.21
CA GLU A 140 2.61 11.19 7.22
C GLU A 140 1.32 11.01 8.03
N ARG A 141 1.44 10.95 9.36
CA ARG A 141 0.42 11.60 10.18
C ARG A 141 0.68 13.08 10.00
N THR A 142 -0.34 13.86 9.64
CA THR A 142 -0.30 15.33 9.67
C THR A 142 0.52 15.74 10.90
N ASP A 143 1.57 16.53 10.70
CA ASP A 143 2.63 16.85 11.66
C ASP A 143 2.16 17.69 12.86
N ASP A 144 0.95 17.45 13.34
CA ASP A 144 0.40 18.19 14.45
C ASP A 144 0.10 17.33 15.65
N VAL A 145 1.13 17.29 16.47
CA VAL A 145 1.02 17.01 17.90
C VAL A 145 0.38 18.21 18.62
N PHE A 146 0.21 19.39 17.97
CA PHE A 146 -0.29 20.62 18.60
C PHE A 146 -1.19 21.56 17.75
N GLU A 147 -1.53 21.32 16.48
CA GLU A 147 -2.49 22.20 15.80
C GLU A 147 -3.85 22.20 16.50
N GLU A 148 -4.28 23.43 16.81
CA GLU A 148 -5.55 23.89 17.32
C GLU A 148 -6.73 23.62 16.34
N THR A 149 -6.76 22.47 15.67
CA THR A 149 -7.89 22.05 14.84
C THR A 149 -8.68 20.94 15.53
N LEU A 150 -9.93 21.24 15.88
CA LEU A 150 -10.90 20.28 16.46
C LEU A 150 -11.13 19.03 15.60
N VAL A 151 -10.69 19.04 14.34
CA VAL A 151 -10.81 17.93 13.38
C VAL A 151 -9.55 17.91 12.50
N PRO A 152 -8.65 16.91 12.65
CA PRO A 152 -7.50 16.78 11.77
C PRO A 152 -7.97 16.57 10.32
N VAL A 153 -7.20 17.08 9.36
CA VAL A 153 -7.43 16.81 7.93
C VAL A 153 -7.26 15.30 7.71
N ALA A 154 -8.36 14.62 7.42
CA ALA A 154 -8.33 13.19 7.14
C ALA A 154 -7.47 12.92 5.88
N PRO A 155 -6.61 11.89 5.89
CA PRO A 155 -5.77 11.55 4.73
C PRO A 155 -6.65 11.29 3.51
N ASP A 156 -6.18 11.65 2.31
CA ASP A 156 -6.89 11.33 1.08
C ASP A 156 -6.81 9.81 0.82
N PRO A 157 -7.90 9.06 1.03
CA PRO A 157 -7.85 7.61 0.92
C PRO A 157 -7.59 7.15 -0.52
N GLU A 158 -7.89 7.97 -1.54
CA GLU A 158 -7.60 7.60 -2.93
C GLU A 158 -6.12 7.71 -3.23
N LEU A 159 -5.47 8.77 -2.73
CA LEU A 159 -4.04 8.94 -2.83
C LEU A 159 -3.31 7.78 -2.16
N VAL A 160 -3.60 7.52 -0.87
CA VAL A 160 -2.95 6.43 -0.12
C VAL A 160 -3.18 5.10 -0.82
N THR A 161 -4.43 4.81 -1.21
CA THR A 161 -4.75 3.55 -1.92
C THR A 161 -3.95 3.41 -3.21
N SER A 162 -3.86 4.46 -4.03
CA SER A 162 -3.15 4.40 -5.30
C SER A 162 -1.66 4.14 -5.08
N VAL A 163 -1.06 4.86 -4.14
CA VAL A 163 0.37 4.80 -3.88
C VAL A 163 0.78 3.46 -3.29
N LEU A 164 0.01 2.93 -2.34
CA LEU A 164 0.25 1.60 -1.78
C LEU A 164 0.09 0.51 -2.83
N CYS A 165 -0.94 0.59 -3.68
CA CYS A 165 -1.09 -0.34 -4.81
C CYS A 165 0.10 -0.27 -5.77
N GLU A 166 0.60 0.91 -6.11
CA GLU A 166 1.78 1.06 -6.96
C GLU A 166 3.05 0.49 -6.33
N ALA A 167 3.26 0.70 -5.02
CA ALA A 167 4.36 0.08 -4.29
C ALA A 167 4.26 -1.45 -4.29
N MET A 168 3.06 -2.00 -4.09
CA MET A 168 2.82 -3.44 -4.18
C MET A 168 3.09 -3.99 -5.59
N VAL A 169 2.77 -3.25 -6.66
CA VAL A 169 3.12 -3.63 -8.05
C VAL A 169 4.63 -3.72 -8.20
N ASP A 170 5.36 -2.74 -7.72
CA ASP A 170 6.82 -2.69 -7.86
C ASP A 170 7.51 -3.80 -7.05
N LEU A 171 7.04 -4.06 -5.82
CA LEU A 171 7.50 -5.20 -5.00
C LEU A 171 7.17 -6.54 -5.67
N ARG A 172 5.97 -6.70 -6.24
CA ARG A 172 5.59 -7.91 -6.99
C ARG A 172 6.48 -8.13 -8.21
N ARG A 173 6.77 -7.07 -8.97
CA ARG A 173 7.68 -7.15 -10.13
C ARG A 173 9.08 -7.56 -9.70
N PHE A 174 9.59 -6.98 -8.62
CA PHE A 174 10.87 -7.34 -8.03
C PHE A 174 10.91 -8.81 -7.62
N GLU A 175 9.90 -9.25 -6.87
CA GLU A 175 9.76 -10.63 -6.41
C GLU A 175 9.73 -11.63 -7.57
N VAL A 176 8.85 -11.40 -8.56
CA VAL A 176 8.69 -12.30 -9.72
C VAL A 176 9.97 -12.36 -10.54
N ALA A 177 10.61 -11.22 -10.79
CA ALA A 177 11.85 -11.19 -11.56
C ALA A 177 12.98 -11.97 -10.89
N LEU A 178 13.13 -11.86 -9.55
CA LEU A 178 14.11 -12.65 -8.82
C LEU A 178 13.78 -14.14 -8.81
N LEU A 179 12.52 -14.52 -8.57
CA LEU A 179 12.12 -15.93 -8.51
C LEU A 179 12.20 -16.64 -9.87
N LEU A 180 12.06 -15.91 -10.97
CA LEU A 180 12.21 -16.44 -12.32
C LEU A 180 13.64 -16.37 -12.85
N HIS A 181 14.52 -15.60 -12.20
CA HIS A 181 15.91 -15.51 -12.62
C HIS A 181 16.63 -16.83 -12.37
N ARG A 182 17.06 -17.49 -13.44
CA ARG A 182 17.94 -18.66 -13.35
C ARG A 182 19.35 -18.21 -13.69
N PRO A 183 20.32 -18.32 -12.77
CA PRO A 183 21.71 -18.06 -13.11
C PRO A 183 22.12 -19.06 -14.19
N ASP A 184 22.75 -18.55 -15.25
CA ASP A 184 23.30 -19.38 -16.32
C ASP A 184 24.48 -20.18 -15.73
N PRO A 185 24.42 -21.53 -15.69
CA PRO A 185 25.48 -22.34 -15.10
C PRO A 185 26.78 -22.33 -15.91
N TYR A 186 26.79 -21.70 -17.10
CA TYR A 186 27.93 -21.66 -18.02
C TYR A 186 28.55 -20.26 -18.19
N ARG A 187 28.18 -19.29 -17.35
CA ARG A 187 28.82 -17.97 -17.22
C ARG A 187 29.50 -17.82 -15.86
#